data_AF-A0A4Q7WSU0-F1
#
_entry.id   AF-A0A4Q7WSU0-F1
#
_cell.length_a   1.000
_cell.length_b   1.000
_cell.length_c   1.000
_cell.angle_alpha   90.00
_cell.angle_beta   90.00
_cell.angle_gamma   90.00
#
_symmetry.space_group_name_H-M   'P 1'
#
loop_
_entity.id
_entity.type
_entity.pdbx_description
1 polymer ?
#
loop_
_entity_poly.entity_id
_entity_poly.type
_entity_poly.pdbx_seq_one_letter_code
_entity_poly.pdbx_strand_id
1 'polypeptide(L)'
;MSDVNQSPPGRPVPSAPPGPPAHFAPSSRPEAPAWTVKARPVVDVSSRILCLVIGGALLVAGLVGLFTGVGQGPLITVLAAGLLLVIMPSIVDRIRRLKFGEFEVHLVRQIAATARKTAGTLQALGMEKQLDAYATIYTELRGPELKAVRGEILDRIVQRVANASAVEKFDKDEVRELFFTGSPIVRVLALGLMEGDLSLLDSEVLHEAISRSLTGNEQYHALKIVRNGWGRLGPDERTRLMTAIDTNRQIGAGPDRKAVAQQIRELAGSSRIV
;
A
#
# COMPACT_ATOMS: atom_id res chain seq x y z
N MET A 1 -51.98 57.38 -26.85
CA MET A 1 -52.45 57.80 -28.19
C MET A 1 -51.27 58.40 -28.94
N SER A 2 -51.24 58.22 -30.27
CA SER A 2 -50.14 58.38 -31.24
C SER A 2 -49.31 57.09 -31.41
N ASP A 3 -49.66 56.22 -32.37
CA ASP A 3 -49.37 56.25 -33.82
C ASP A 3 -47.95 55.72 -34.15
N VAL A 4 -47.85 54.46 -34.61
CA VAL A 4 -47.83 54.02 -36.04
C VAL A 4 -46.44 54.18 -36.66
N ASN A 5 -45.78 53.05 -36.96
CA ASN A 5 -45.40 52.75 -38.35
C ASN A 5 -45.12 51.25 -38.55
N GLN A 6 -45.84 50.65 -39.47
CA GLN A 6 -45.69 49.27 -39.97
C GLN A 6 -44.99 49.31 -41.33
N SER A 7 -44.14 48.32 -41.65
CA SER A 7 -43.97 47.76 -43.02
C SER A 7 -42.91 46.64 -43.08
N PRO A 8 -42.94 45.73 -44.09
CA PRO A 8 -43.27 44.31 -43.86
C PRO A 8 -42.18 43.34 -44.44
N PRO A 9 -42.43 42.02 -44.66
CA PRO A 9 -41.41 40.96 -44.62
C PRO A 9 -40.74 40.68 -45.96
N GLY A 10 -39.49 40.18 -45.91
CA GLY A 10 -38.74 39.67 -47.06
C GLY A 10 -37.98 38.39 -46.72
N ARG A 11 -38.16 37.37 -47.57
CA ARG A 11 -37.67 35.98 -47.48
C ARG A 11 -36.17 35.80 -47.83
N PRO A 12 -35.57 34.61 -47.59
CA PRO A 12 -34.12 34.37 -47.42
C PRO A 12 -33.39 33.93 -48.71
N VAL A 13 -32.12 33.45 -48.56
CA VAL A 13 -31.24 32.62 -49.45
C VAL A 13 -29.98 33.39 -49.95
N PRO A 14 -28.78 32.80 -50.22
CA PRO A 14 -27.99 31.72 -49.58
C PRO A 14 -26.46 32.01 -49.40
N SER A 15 -25.84 31.25 -48.48
CA SER A 15 -24.55 30.53 -48.51
C SER A 15 -23.26 31.04 -49.23
N ALA A 16 -22.20 31.10 -48.39
CA ALA A 16 -20.80 30.65 -48.58
C ALA A 16 -19.76 31.63 -49.22
N PRO A 17 -18.44 31.48 -48.94
CA PRO A 17 -17.73 30.78 -47.84
C PRO A 17 -16.71 31.69 -47.10
N PRO A 18 -16.35 31.43 -45.82
CA PRO A 18 -15.17 32.03 -45.21
C PRO A 18 -13.89 31.33 -45.70
N GLY A 19 -12.93 32.13 -46.17
CA GLY A 19 -11.59 31.70 -46.54
C GLY A 19 -10.78 31.11 -45.37
N PRO A 20 -9.68 30.40 -45.68
CA PRO A 20 -8.98 29.54 -44.73
C PRO A 20 -8.30 30.32 -43.59
N PRO A 21 -8.17 29.71 -42.39
CA PRO A 21 -7.56 30.34 -41.23
C PRO A 21 -6.05 30.50 -41.37
N ALA A 22 -5.56 31.55 -40.71
CA ALA A 22 -4.17 31.97 -40.63
C ALA A 22 -3.20 30.84 -40.21
N HIS A 23 -2.02 30.92 -40.81
CA HIS A 23 -0.84 30.10 -40.57
C HIS A 23 -0.59 29.77 -39.08
N PHE A 24 -0.76 28.50 -38.73
CA PHE A 24 -0.17 27.92 -37.51
C PHE A 24 1.33 27.72 -37.72
N ALA A 25 2.11 28.24 -36.77
CA ALA A 25 3.56 28.08 -36.71
C ALA A 25 3.99 26.60 -36.63
N PRO A 26 5.17 26.24 -37.16
CA PRO A 26 5.64 24.86 -37.14
C PRO A 26 6.02 24.39 -35.74
N SER A 27 5.55 23.18 -35.45
CA SER A 27 5.80 22.30 -34.31
C SER A 27 7.23 22.34 -33.76
N SER A 28 7.38 22.73 -32.50
CA SER A 28 8.46 22.25 -31.65
C SER A 28 8.26 20.74 -31.41
N ARG A 29 9.10 19.92 -32.02
CA ARG A 29 9.23 18.50 -31.66
C ARG A 29 9.62 18.41 -30.17
N PRO A 30 8.97 17.56 -29.35
CA PRO A 30 9.51 17.27 -28.03
C PRO A 30 10.84 16.53 -28.22
N GLU A 31 11.93 17.17 -27.78
CA GLU A 31 13.21 16.51 -27.60
C GLU A 31 12.99 15.29 -26.70
N ALA A 32 13.40 14.11 -27.18
CA ALA A 32 13.41 12.91 -26.37
C ALA A 32 14.29 13.16 -25.13
N PRO A 33 13.82 12.81 -23.91
CA PRO A 33 14.55 13.15 -22.70
C PRO A 33 15.90 12.41 -22.62
N ALA A 34 16.94 13.17 -22.25
CA ALA A 34 18.36 12.83 -22.27
C ALA A 34 18.83 11.76 -21.25
N TRP A 35 18.02 10.77 -20.91
CA TRP A 35 18.39 9.73 -19.93
C TRP A 35 18.83 8.41 -20.54
N THR A 36 19.10 8.32 -21.84
CA THR A 36 19.73 7.13 -22.44
C THR A 36 21.24 7.08 -22.17
N VAL A 37 21.62 7.17 -20.90
CA VAL A 37 22.94 6.71 -20.46
C VAL A 37 22.90 5.19 -20.47
N LYS A 38 23.48 4.57 -21.52
CA LYS A 38 23.86 3.15 -21.49
C LYS A 38 24.91 2.96 -20.38
N ALA A 39 24.46 2.63 -19.17
CA ALA A 39 25.35 2.19 -18.11
C ALA A 39 26.00 0.87 -18.54
N ARG A 40 27.31 0.91 -18.83
CA ARG A 40 28.11 -0.29 -19.15
C ARG A 40 28.14 -1.22 -17.92
N PRO A 41 27.80 -2.52 -18.03
CA PRO A 41 27.64 -3.44 -16.89
C PRO A 41 28.95 -3.94 -16.26
N VAL A 42 30.12 -3.47 -16.69
CA VAL A 42 31.42 -4.08 -16.35
C VAL A 42 31.88 -3.74 -14.92
N VAL A 43 31.43 -2.61 -14.36
CA VAL A 43 31.86 -2.17 -13.00
C VAL A 43 31.27 -3.05 -11.90
N ASP A 44 30.17 -3.75 -12.19
CA ASP A 44 29.39 -4.48 -11.19
C ASP A 44 29.91 -5.90 -10.93
N VAL A 45 30.60 -6.52 -11.89
CA VAL A 45 31.19 -7.86 -11.71
C VAL A 45 32.47 -7.78 -10.88
N SER A 46 33.31 -6.77 -11.13
CA SER A 46 34.57 -6.57 -10.42
C SER A 46 34.38 -6.28 -8.94
N SER A 47 33.35 -5.49 -8.57
CA SER A 47 33.03 -5.19 -7.16
C SER A 47 32.55 -6.43 -6.39
N ARG A 48 31.82 -7.33 -7.05
CA ARG A 48 31.33 -8.59 -6.46
C ARG A 48 32.44 -9.59 -6.21
N ILE A 49 33.32 -9.78 -7.20
CA ILE A 49 34.49 -10.64 -7.05
C ILE A 49 35.37 -10.11 -5.92
N LEU A 50 35.57 -8.79 -5.85
CA LEU A 50 36.33 -8.15 -4.78
C LEU A 50 35.69 -8.39 -3.40
N CYS A 51 34.37 -8.23 -3.26
CA CYS A 51 33.67 -8.47 -1.99
C CYS A 51 33.75 -9.94 -1.53
N LEU A 52 33.58 -10.89 -2.45
CA LEU A 52 33.67 -12.32 -2.13
C LEU A 52 35.09 -12.73 -1.73
N VAL A 53 36.10 -12.22 -2.43
CA VAL A 53 37.51 -12.51 -2.11
C VAL A 53 37.89 -11.91 -0.76
N ILE A 54 37.54 -10.65 -0.49
CA ILE A 54 37.85 -9.99 0.78
C ILE A 54 37.08 -10.65 1.93
N GLY A 55 35.78 -10.90 1.77
CA GLY A 55 34.96 -11.55 2.79
C GLY A 55 35.44 -12.97 3.10
N GLY A 56 35.80 -13.75 2.08
CA GLY A 56 36.38 -15.08 2.24
C GLY A 56 37.72 -15.05 2.98
N ALA A 57 38.62 -14.12 2.62
CA ALA A 57 39.90 -13.95 3.30
C ALA A 57 39.74 -13.60 4.79
N LEU A 58 38.78 -12.73 5.13
CA LEU A 58 38.49 -12.37 6.53
C LEU A 58 37.93 -13.55 7.33
N LEU A 59 37.09 -14.39 6.72
CA LEU A 59 36.59 -15.61 7.37
C LEU A 59 37.69 -16.63 7.64
N VAL A 60 38.59 -16.85 6.68
CA VAL A 60 39.74 -17.74 6.85
C VAL A 60 40.69 -17.20 7.93
N ALA A 61 40.97 -15.89 7.94
CA ALA A 61 41.80 -15.27 8.96
C ALA A 61 41.17 -15.35 10.36
N GLY A 62 39.86 -15.13 10.48
CA GLY A 62 39.13 -15.32 11.74
C GLY A 62 39.13 -16.77 12.20
N LEU A 63 38.99 -17.74 11.30
CA LEU A 63 39.04 -19.15 11.63
C LEU A 63 40.42 -19.58 12.14
N VAL A 64 41.50 -19.12 11.50
CA VAL A 64 42.88 -19.36 11.96
C VAL A 64 43.12 -18.69 13.32
N GLY A 65 42.60 -17.48 13.52
CA GLY A 65 42.68 -16.74 14.78
C GLY A 65 42.08 -17.48 15.98
N LEU A 66 41.04 -18.31 15.77
CA LEU A 66 40.44 -19.15 16.82
C LEU A 66 41.42 -20.20 17.34
N PHE A 67 42.34 -20.67 16.50
CA PHE A 67 43.33 -21.68 16.86
C PHE A 67 44.65 -21.09 17.35
N THR A 68 44.88 -19.78 17.21
CA THR A 68 46.11 -19.10 17.63
C THR A 68 45.97 -18.34 18.96
N GLY A 69 44.84 -18.47 19.66
CA GLY A 69 44.65 -17.91 21.00
C GLY A 69 44.40 -16.41 21.04
N VAL A 70 43.93 -15.81 19.94
CA VAL A 70 43.56 -14.39 19.88
C VAL A 70 42.33 -14.14 20.75
N GLY A 71 42.24 -12.94 21.34
CA GLY A 71 41.09 -12.56 22.17
C GLY A 71 39.75 -12.69 21.43
N GLN A 72 38.72 -13.14 22.15
CA GLN A 72 37.41 -13.45 21.55
C GLN A 72 36.72 -12.23 20.92
N GLY A 73 36.93 -11.03 21.46
CA GLY A 73 36.30 -9.80 20.96
C GLY A 73 36.67 -9.46 19.51
N PRO A 74 37.97 -9.27 19.18
CA PRO A 74 38.41 -9.01 17.80
C PRO A 74 38.01 -10.10 16.80
N LEU A 75 38.03 -11.36 17.23
CA LEU A 75 37.68 -12.53 16.43
C LEU A 75 36.21 -12.51 15.97
N ILE A 76 35.29 -12.24 16.90
CA ILE A 76 33.86 -12.16 16.61
C ILE A 76 33.58 -11.06 15.60
N THR A 77 34.23 -9.89 15.75
CA THR A 77 34.04 -8.75 14.84
C THR A 77 34.54 -9.04 13.43
N VAL A 78 35.70 -9.69 13.29
CA VAL A 78 36.27 -10.06 11.98
C VAL A 78 35.44 -11.13 11.28
N LEU A 79 34.96 -12.14 12.02
CA LEU A 79 34.09 -13.18 11.47
C LEU A 79 32.73 -12.61 11.04
N ALA A 80 32.14 -11.72 11.86
CA ALA A 80 30.88 -11.06 11.52
C ALA A 80 31.01 -10.18 10.27
N ALA A 81 32.10 -9.40 10.17
CA ALA A 81 32.36 -8.57 9.00
C ALA A 81 32.62 -9.41 7.73
N GLY A 82 33.40 -10.49 7.84
CA GLY A 82 33.65 -11.42 6.73
C GLY A 82 32.38 -12.11 6.25
N LEU A 83 31.53 -12.56 7.17
CA LEU A 83 30.24 -13.18 6.85
C LEU A 83 29.30 -12.19 6.15
N LEU A 84 29.21 -10.96 6.66
CA LEU A 84 28.40 -9.90 6.06
C LEU A 84 28.85 -9.60 4.62
N LEU A 85 30.16 -9.50 4.38
CA LEU A 85 30.74 -9.25 3.06
C LEU A 85 30.50 -10.39 2.06
N VAL A 86 30.43 -11.65 2.52
CA VAL A 86 30.13 -12.81 1.66
C VAL A 86 28.64 -12.88 1.31
N ILE A 87 27.76 -12.48 2.23
CA ILE A 87 26.30 -12.54 2.02
C ILE A 87 25.80 -11.38 1.13
N MET A 88 26.41 -10.19 1.22
CA MET A 88 25.95 -8.96 0.56
C MET A 88 25.82 -9.08 -0.98
N PRO A 89 26.77 -9.68 -1.72
CA PRO A 89 26.65 -9.89 -3.17
C PRO A 89 25.48 -10.82 -3.55
N SER A 90 25.19 -11.83 -2.73
CA SER A 90 24.05 -12.74 -2.96
C SER A 90 22.71 -12.04 -2.76
N ILE A 91 22.62 -11.10 -1.81
CA ILE A 91 21.44 -10.26 -1.62
C ILE A 91 21.24 -9.35 -2.85
N VAL A 92 22.29 -8.66 -3.30
CA VAL A 92 22.24 -7.78 -4.49
C VAL A 92 21.89 -8.56 -5.76
N ASP A 93 22.42 -9.78 -5.93
CA ASP A 93 22.09 -10.63 -7.07
C ASP A 93 20.68 -11.22 -7.00
N ARG A 94 20.17 -11.51 -5.81
CA ARG A 94 18.80 -11.98 -5.63
C ARG A 94 17.79 -10.87 -5.90
N ILE A 95 18.09 -9.65 -5.47
CA ILE A 95 17.35 -8.43 -5.78
C ILE A 95 17.34 -8.19 -7.30
N ARG A 96 18.48 -8.35 -8.00
CA ARG A 96 18.53 -8.14 -9.46
C ARG A 96 17.94 -9.27 -10.31
N ARG A 97 17.90 -10.51 -9.81
CA ARG A 97 17.37 -11.68 -10.55
C ARG A 97 15.88 -11.92 -10.34
N LEU A 98 15.27 -11.37 -9.29
CA LEU A 98 13.82 -11.41 -9.05
C LEU A 98 13.17 -10.18 -9.70
N LYS A 99 12.89 -10.32 -11.00
CA LYS A 99 12.16 -9.38 -11.87
C LYS A 99 11.22 -8.39 -11.13
N PHE A 100 11.67 -7.15 -11.04
CA PHE A 100 10.94 -5.93 -10.66
C PHE A 100 9.85 -5.55 -11.69
N GLY A 101 8.71 -6.26 -11.74
CA GLY A 101 7.65 -5.76 -12.63
C GLY A 101 6.29 -6.43 -12.57
N GLU A 102 6.15 -7.63 -12.02
CA GLU A 102 4.88 -8.36 -12.18
C GLU A 102 3.87 -8.07 -11.05
N PHE A 103 4.32 -7.83 -9.82
CA PHE A 103 3.44 -7.61 -8.65
C PHE A 103 3.20 -6.12 -8.33
N GLU A 104 4.21 -5.27 -8.54
CA GLU A 104 4.16 -3.81 -8.42
C GLU A 104 3.16 -3.21 -9.42
N VAL A 105 3.27 -3.64 -10.68
CA VAL A 105 2.27 -3.33 -11.71
C VAL A 105 0.91 -3.90 -11.34
N HIS A 106 0.81 -5.06 -10.67
CA HIS A 106 -0.49 -5.63 -10.31
C HIS A 106 -1.18 -4.84 -9.20
N LEU A 107 -0.48 -4.37 -8.16
CA LEU A 107 -1.12 -3.67 -7.04
C LEU A 107 -1.65 -2.30 -7.47
N VAL A 108 -0.81 -1.49 -8.13
CA VAL A 108 -1.21 -0.17 -8.65
C VAL A 108 -2.26 -0.32 -9.76
N ARG A 109 -2.11 -1.31 -10.65
CA ARG A 109 -3.11 -1.56 -11.72
C ARG A 109 -4.41 -2.14 -11.17
N GLN A 110 -4.39 -2.91 -10.09
CA GLN A 110 -5.60 -3.45 -9.45
C GLN A 110 -6.31 -2.33 -8.68
N ILE A 111 -5.59 -1.49 -7.93
CA ILE A 111 -6.17 -0.30 -7.29
C ILE A 111 -6.74 0.65 -8.37
N ALA A 112 -6.02 0.88 -9.47
CA ALA A 112 -6.49 1.73 -10.58
C ALA A 112 -7.63 1.10 -11.41
N ALA A 113 -7.71 -0.23 -11.51
CA ALA A 113 -8.76 -0.94 -12.24
C ALA A 113 -10.06 -1.03 -11.44
N THR A 114 -9.95 -1.20 -10.13
CA THR A 114 -11.09 -1.38 -9.23
C THR A 114 -11.62 -0.04 -8.70
N ALA A 115 -10.74 0.89 -8.33
CA ALA A 115 -11.13 2.09 -7.57
C ALA A 115 -10.44 3.32 -8.16
N ARG A 116 -10.87 3.76 -9.35
CA ARG A 116 -10.14 4.74 -10.16
C ARG A 116 -9.96 6.10 -9.47
N LYS A 117 -10.97 6.56 -8.72
CA LYS A 117 -10.90 7.84 -8.01
C LYS A 117 -10.04 7.73 -6.76
N THR A 118 -10.21 6.66 -5.98
CA THR A 118 -9.36 6.32 -4.82
C THR A 118 -7.89 6.14 -5.21
N ALA A 119 -7.62 5.47 -6.33
CA ALA A 119 -6.29 5.32 -6.91
C ALA A 119 -5.66 6.67 -7.25
N GLY A 120 -6.43 7.55 -7.90
CA GLY A 120 -5.99 8.91 -8.23
C GLY A 120 -5.65 9.73 -6.99
N THR A 121 -6.45 9.65 -5.93
CA THR A 121 -6.18 10.34 -4.66
C THR A 121 -4.95 9.78 -3.94
N LEU A 122 -4.82 8.44 -3.86
CA LEU A 122 -3.64 7.80 -3.26
C LEU A 122 -2.35 8.12 -4.04
N GLN A 123 -2.45 8.20 -5.37
CA GLN A 123 -1.35 8.61 -6.25
C GLN A 123 -0.98 10.09 -6.04
N ALA A 124 -1.98 10.98 -5.96
CA ALA A 124 -1.76 12.41 -5.69
C ALA A 124 -1.09 12.65 -4.32
N LEU A 125 -1.36 11.79 -3.35
CA LEU A 125 -0.74 11.82 -2.02
C LEU A 125 0.68 11.22 -1.99
N GLY A 126 1.24 10.82 -3.14
CA GLY A 126 2.58 10.25 -3.25
C GLY A 126 2.71 8.87 -2.60
N MET A 127 1.61 8.16 -2.40
CA MET A 127 1.61 6.83 -1.76
C MET A 127 2.02 5.71 -2.72
N GLU A 128 2.07 5.98 -4.03
CA GLU A 128 2.43 5.01 -5.07
C GLU A 128 3.82 4.41 -4.84
N LYS A 129 4.86 5.24 -4.76
CA LYS A 129 6.25 4.81 -4.47
C LYS A 129 6.42 4.07 -3.14
N GLN A 130 5.57 4.37 -2.15
CA GLN A 130 5.62 3.71 -0.86
C GLN A 130 4.91 2.36 -0.91
N LEU A 131 3.71 2.30 -1.47
CA LEU A 131 2.99 1.04 -1.71
C LEU A 131 3.82 0.08 -2.57
N ASP A 132 4.59 0.60 -3.53
CA ASP A 132 5.56 -0.14 -4.34
C ASP A 132 6.74 -0.67 -3.52
N ALA A 133 7.37 0.18 -2.70
CA ALA A 133 8.42 -0.23 -1.77
C ALA A 133 7.90 -1.27 -0.75
N TYR A 134 6.65 -1.15 -0.33
CA TYR A 134 6.02 -2.04 0.63
C TYR A 134 5.59 -3.38 0.02
N ALA A 135 5.09 -3.41 -1.21
CA ALA A 135 4.85 -4.64 -1.96
C ALA A 135 6.17 -5.41 -2.19
N THR A 136 7.24 -4.67 -2.48
CA THR A 136 8.61 -5.22 -2.61
C THR A 136 9.08 -5.85 -1.29
N ILE A 137 9.01 -5.11 -0.18
CA ILE A 137 9.39 -5.58 1.15
C ILE A 137 8.51 -6.79 1.58
N TYR A 138 7.19 -6.74 1.40
CA TYR A 138 6.30 -7.81 1.83
C TYR A 138 6.53 -9.13 1.06
N THR A 139 6.91 -9.04 -0.22
CA THR A 139 7.20 -10.23 -1.04
C THR A 139 8.57 -10.85 -0.75
N GLU A 140 9.54 -10.03 -0.32
CA GLU A 140 10.90 -10.46 0.03
C GLU A 140 11.02 -10.99 1.48
N LEU A 141 10.28 -10.44 2.46
CA LEU A 141 10.32 -10.85 3.87
C LEU A 141 9.33 -12.01 4.17
N ARG A 142 9.57 -13.18 3.56
CA ARG A 142 8.76 -14.40 3.80
C ARG A 142 9.19 -15.26 4.98
N GLY A 143 10.34 -14.98 5.58
CA GLY A 143 10.84 -15.73 6.73
C GLY A 143 9.97 -15.55 7.98
N PRO A 144 9.70 -16.60 8.77
CA PRO A 144 8.95 -16.50 10.03
C PRO A 144 9.59 -15.51 11.02
N GLU A 145 10.91 -15.35 10.97
CA GLU A 145 11.70 -14.39 11.76
C GLU A 145 11.38 -12.91 11.45
N LEU A 146 10.77 -12.63 10.29
CA LEU A 146 10.46 -11.28 9.83
C LEU A 146 8.98 -10.90 10.02
N LYS A 147 8.18 -11.80 10.62
CA LYS A 147 6.74 -11.63 10.81
C LYS A 147 6.40 -10.35 11.60
N ALA A 148 7.18 -10.05 12.65
CA ALA A 148 6.98 -8.86 13.48
C ALA A 148 7.27 -7.57 12.70
N VAL A 149 8.40 -7.52 11.99
CA VAL A 149 8.80 -6.37 11.16
C VAL A 149 7.76 -6.10 10.06
N ARG A 150 7.25 -7.17 9.43
CA ARG A 150 6.20 -7.05 8.40
C ARG A 150 4.90 -6.49 8.97
N GLY A 151 4.54 -6.89 10.20
CA GLY A 151 3.39 -6.34 10.91
C GLY A 151 3.55 -4.84 11.18
N GLU A 152 4.69 -4.43 11.74
CA GLU A 152 4.99 -3.02 12.03
C GLU A 152 4.98 -2.16 10.76
N ILE A 153 5.55 -2.68 9.68
CA ILE A 153 5.54 -2.02 8.38
C ILE A 153 4.12 -1.83 7.87
N LEU A 154 3.29 -2.89 7.89
CA LEU A 154 1.91 -2.80 7.44
C LEU A 154 1.10 -1.81 8.28
N ASP A 155 1.30 -1.80 9.60
CA ASP A 155 0.64 -0.87 10.51
C ASP A 155 1.00 0.60 10.20
N ARG A 156 2.26 0.89 9.87
CA ARG A 156 2.67 2.24 9.44
C ARG A 156 1.99 2.67 8.15
N ILE A 157 1.81 1.76 7.20
CA ILE A 157 1.07 2.04 5.97
C ILE A 157 -0.37 2.35 6.28
N VAL A 158 -1.02 1.48 7.06
CA VAL A 158 -2.42 1.66 7.47
C VAL A 158 -2.60 3.00 8.16
N GLN A 159 -1.70 3.37 9.08
CA GLN A 159 -1.76 4.65 9.75
C GLN A 159 -1.64 5.84 8.78
N ARG A 160 -0.76 5.75 7.78
CA ARG A 160 -0.63 6.80 6.77
C ARG A 160 -1.87 6.90 5.88
N VAL A 161 -2.45 5.77 5.48
CA VAL A 161 -3.71 5.71 4.73
C VAL A 161 -4.86 6.30 5.55
N ALA A 162 -4.94 5.97 6.85
CA ALA A 162 -5.93 6.54 7.75
C ALA A 162 -5.78 8.06 7.87
N ASN A 163 -4.55 8.56 8.04
CA ASN A 163 -4.28 9.99 8.08
C ASN A 163 -4.69 10.70 6.78
N ALA A 164 -4.44 10.06 5.62
CA ALA A 164 -4.90 10.57 4.34
C ALA A 164 -6.43 10.63 4.25
N SER A 165 -7.12 9.56 4.66
CA SER A 165 -8.60 9.51 4.67
C SER A 165 -9.24 10.46 5.66
N ALA A 166 -8.54 10.88 6.70
CA ALA A 166 -9.05 11.90 7.62
C ALA A 166 -9.14 13.29 6.96
N VAL A 167 -8.37 13.54 5.89
CA VAL A 167 -8.27 14.85 5.21
C VAL A 167 -8.95 14.82 3.85
N GLU A 168 -8.87 13.70 3.14
CA GLU A 168 -9.45 13.52 1.80
C GLU A 168 -10.75 12.72 1.86
N LYS A 169 -11.69 13.05 0.96
CA LYS A 169 -12.97 12.33 0.86
C LYS A 169 -12.87 11.20 -0.16
N PHE A 170 -12.96 9.98 0.36
CA PHE A 170 -13.04 8.75 -0.44
C PHE A 170 -14.50 8.35 -0.66
N ASP A 171 -14.73 7.62 -1.76
CA ASP A 171 -16.04 7.06 -2.06
C ASP A 171 -16.24 5.73 -1.33
N LYS A 172 -17.38 5.58 -0.65
CA LYS A 172 -17.65 4.40 0.17
C LYS A 172 -17.74 3.12 -0.67
N ASP A 173 -18.36 3.20 -1.85
CA ASP A 173 -18.56 2.04 -2.72
C ASP A 173 -17.24 1.61 -3.35
N GLU A 174 -16.38 2.56 -3.73
CA GLU A 174 -15.01 2.25 -4.19
C GLU A 174 -14.18 1.57 -3.09
N VAL A 175 -14.25 2.05 -1.85
CA VAL A 175 -13.51 1.45 -0.72
C VAL A 175 -14.03 0.04 -0.41
N ARG A 176 -15.34 -0.18 -0.52
CA ARG A 176 -15.96 -1.50 -0.43
C ARG A 176 -15.46 -2.43 -1.54
N GLU A 177 -15.44 -1.97 -2.78
CA GLU A 177 -14.98 -2.75 -3.93
C GLU A 177 -13.49 -3.10 -3.81
N LEU A 178 -12.69 -2.14 -3.36
CA LEU A 178 -11.26 -2.31 -3.07
C LEU A 178 -11.01 -3.43 -2.06
N PHE A 179 -11.88 -3.55 -1.05
CA PHE A 179 -11.79 -4.63 -0.08
C PHE A 179 -12.19 -5.99 -0.68
N PHE A 180 -13.32 -6.10 -1.38
CA PHE A 180 -13.79 -7.41 -1.85
C PHE A 180 -12.98 -7.98 -3.01
N THR A 181 -12.40 -7.13 -3.85
CA THR A 181 -11.64 -7.56 -5.03
C THR A 181 -10.14 -7.47 -4.84
N GLY A 182 -9.68 -6.75 -3.81
CA GLY A 182 -8.28 -6.49 -3.54
C GLY A 182 -7.50 -7.69 -3.03
N SER A 183 -6.19 -7.68 -3.26
CA SER A 183 -5.25 -8.59 -2.60
C SER A 183 -5.27 -8.41 -1.06
N PRO A 184 -4.70 -9.35 -0.28
CA PRO A 184 -4.67 -9.22 1.19
C PRO A 184 -4.11 -7.89 1.72
N ILE A 185 -3.13 -7.31 1.03
CA ILE A 185 -2.58 -6.00 1.39
C ILE A 185 -3.61 -4.91 1.09
N VAL A 186 -4.21 -4.92 -0.10
CA VAL A 186 -5.21 -3.94 -0.54
C VAL A 186 -6.44 -3.94 0.37
N ARG A 187 -6.87 -5.11 0.84
CA ARG A 187 -7.93 -5.25 1.86
C ARG A 187 -7.61 -4.49 3.13
N VAL A 188 -6.38 -4.63 3.62
CA VAL A 188 -5.91 -3.93 4.83
C VAL A 188 -5.81 -2.42 4.59
N LEU A 189 -5.47 -1.97 3.37
CA LEU A 189 -5.50 -0.53 3.02
C LEU A 189 -6.92 0.02 3.01
N ALA A 190 -7.89 -0.73 2.46
CA ALA A 190 -9.30 -0.34 2.48
C ALA A 190 -9.81 -0.17 3.93
N LEU A 191 -9.42 -1.07 4.83
CA LEU A 191 -9.67 -0.91 6.27
C LEU A 191 -8.97 0.33 6.85
N GLY A 192 -7.74 0.62 6.42
CA GLY A 192 -7.04 1.85 6.80
C GLY A 192 -7.79 3.12 6.39
N LEU A 193 -8.40 3.15 5.20
CA LEU A 193 -9.25 4.27 4.78
C LEU A 193 -10.45 4.42 5.74
N MET A 194 -11.13 3.31 6.04
CA MET A 194 -12.26 3.30 7.00
C MET A 194 -11.85 3.69 8.43
N GLU A 195 -10.63 3.35 8.86
CA GLU A 195 -10.10 3.80 10.16
C GLU A 195 -9.91 5.32 10.21
N GLY A 196 -9.52 5.94 9.09
CA GLY A 196 -9.32 7.38 8.98
C GLY A 196 -10.60 8.18 8.86
N ASP A 197 -11.63 7.63 8.20
CA ASP A 197 -12.95 8.26 8.06
C ASP A 197 -14.09 7.26 8.33
N LEU A 198 -14.68 7.34 9.52
CA LEU A 198 -15.81 6.50 9.93
C LEU A 198 -17.11 6.78 9.17
N SER A 199 -17.15 7.74 8.23
CA SER A 199 -18.26 7.83 7.26
C SER A 199 -18.18 6.75 6.17
N LEU A 200 -17.00 6.15 5.96
CA LEU A 200 -16.78 5.01 5.06
C LEU A 200 -17.18 3.67 5.68
N LEU A 201 -17.68 3.67 6.92
CA LEU A 201 -17.99 2.45 7.67
C LEU A 201 -19.00 1.58 6.90
N ASP A 202 -18.63 0.33 6.66
CA ASP A 202 -19.44 -0.67 5.97
C ASP A 202 -19.50 -1.97 6.80
N SER A 203 -20.68 -2.32 7.30
CA SER A 203 -20.87 -3.44 8.22
C SER A 203 -20.62 -4.81 7.58
N GLU A 204 -20.85 -4.97 6.27
CA GLU A 204 -20.57 -6.21 5.54
C GLU A 204 -19.05 -6.39 5.34
N VAL A 205 -18.32 -5.31 5.03
CA VAL A 205 -16.86 -5.33 4.97
C VAL A 205 -16.27 -5.74 6.32
N LEU A 206 -16.75 -5.12 7.41
CA LEU A 206 -16.27 -5.44 8.76
C LEU A 206 -16.61 -6.88 9.16
N HIS A 207 -17.80 -7.37 8.81
CA HIS A 207 -18.17 -8.76 9.08
C HIS A 207 -17.27 -9.74 8.31
N GLU A 208 -17.01 -9.51 7.03
CA GLU A 208 -16.13 -10.36 6.23
C GLU A 208 -14.69 -10.32 6.78
N ALA A 209 -14.18 -9.13 7.12
CA ALA A 209 -12.84 -8.95 7.68
C ALA A 209 -12.65 -9.60 9.06
N ILE A 210 -13.73 -9.78 9.82
CA ILE A 210 -13.69 -10.46 11.13
C ILE A 210 -13.88 -11.97 10.97
N SER A 211 -14.88 -12.41 10.20
CA SER A 211 -15.28 -13.80 10.06
C SER A 211 -14.37 -14.60 9.14
N ARG A 212 -13.84 -13.97 8.08
CA ARG A 212 -13.09 -14.61 6.99
C ARG A 212 -11.79 -13.86 6.67
N SER A 213 -11.12 -13.34 7.71
CA SER A 213 -9.87 -12.60 7.56
C SER A 213 -8.80 -13.43 6.84
N LEU A 214 -8.09 -12.82 5.88
CA LEU A 214 -6.95 -13.46 5.24
C LEU A 214 -5.67 -13.33 6.09
N THR A 215 -5.62 -12.32 6.95
CA THR A 215 -4.48 -12.06 7.83
C THR A 215 -4.91 -11.63 9.23
N GLY A 216 -4.01 -11.79 10.21
CA GLY A 216 -4.24 -11.28 11.57
C GLY A 216 -4.32 -9.76 11.65
N ASN A 217 -3.65 -9.01 10.75
CA ASN A 217 -3.72 -7.55 10.71
C ASN A 217 -5.06 -7.08 10.16
N GLU A 218 -5.58 -7.74 9.13
CA GLU A 218 -6.94 -7.48 8.61
C GLU A 218 -7.98 -7.60 9.73
N GLN A 219 -7.95 -8.71 10.47
CA GLN A 219 -8.87 -8.92 11.60
C GLN A 219 -8.68 -7.86 12.69
N TYR A 220 -7.43 -7.50 13.01
CA TYR A 220 -7.11 -6.48 14.01
C TYR A 220 -7.66 -5.09 13.64
N HIS A 221 -7.44 -4.64 12.41
CA HIS A 221 -7.94 -3.34 11.94
C HIS A 221 -9.46 -3.31 11.85
N ALA A 222 -10.11 -4.39 11.39
CA ALA A 222 -11.56 -4.50 11.42
C ALA A 222 -12.14 -4.34 12.83
N LEU A 223 -11.53 -4.98 13.84
CA LEU A 223 -11.94 -4.81 15.24
C LEU A 223 -11.77 -3.37 15.72
N LYS A 224 -10.68 -2.68 15.35
CA LYS A 224 -10.49 -1.26 15.70
C LYS A 224 -11.59 -0.38 15.12
N ILE A 225 -11.96 -0.61 13.86
CA ILE A 225 -13.05 0.14 13.19
C ILE A 225 -14.37 -0.11 13.90
N VAL A 226 -14.71 -1.37 14.22
CA VAL A 226 -15.93 -1.70 14.97
C VAL A 226 -15.98 -0.99 16.32
N ARG A 227 -14.86 -1.01 17.07
CA ARG A 227 -14.78 -0.31 18.36
C ARG A 227 -15.01 1.20 18.21
N ASN A 228 -14.28 1.84 17.30
CA ASN A 228 -14.34 3.29 17.12
C ASN A 228 -15.68 3.75 16.50
N GLY A 229 -16.27 2.91 15.64
CA GLY A 229 -17.52 3.15 14.94
C GLY A 229 -18.76 2.59 15.63
N TRP A 230 -18.64 2.03 16.85
CA TRP A 230 -19.72 1.29 17.52
C TRP A 230 -21.04 2.08 17.56
N GLY A 231 -20.97 3.35 17.93
CA GLY A 231 -22.12 4.25 18.02
C GLY A 231 -22.83 4.51 16.68
N ARG A 232 -22.17 4.29 15.54
CA ARG A 232 -22.71 4.52 14.19
C ARG A 232 -23.36 3.28 13.58
N LEU A 233 -23.08 2.10 14.12
CA LEU A 233 -23.66 0.83 13.69
C LEU A 233 -25.11 0.71 14.17
N GLY A 234 -25.99 0.19 13.31
CA GLY A 234 -27.35 -0.18 13.67
C GLY A 234 -27.42 -1.40 14.61
N PRO A 235 -28.55 -1.64 15.29
CA PRO A 235 -28.70 -2.76 16.23
C PRO A 235 -28.42 -4.14 15.60
N ASP A 236 -28.90 -4.36 14.38
CA ASP A 236 -28.71 -5.63 13.66
C ASP A 236 -27.25 -5.83 13.25
N GLU A 237 -26.58 -4.76 12.82
CA GLU A 237 -25.17 -4.77 12.45
C GLU A 237 -24.29 -5.07 13.68
N ARG A 238 -24.57 -4.41 14.80
CA ARG A 238 -23.89 -4.67 16.09
C ARG A 238 -24.06 -6.12 16.52
N THR A 239 -25.26 -6.67 16.41
CA THR A 239 -25.55 -8.07 16.76
C THR A 239 -24.77 -9.03 15.87
N ARG A 240 -24.77 -8.79 14.55
CA ARG A 240 -24.04 -9.61 13.58
C ARG A 240 -22.54 -9.57 13.82
N LEU A 241 -21.97 -8.38 14.01
CA LEU A 241 -20.53 -8.20 14.27
C LEU A 241 -20.12 -8.81 15.61
N MET A 242 -20.93 -8.66 16.67
CA MET A 242 -20.65 -9.31 17.95
C MET A 242 -20.64 -10.84 17.82
N THR A 243 -21.61 -11.40 17.09
CA THR A 243 -21.65 -12.84 16.81
C THR A 243 -20.40 -13.32 16.09
N ALA A 244 -19.93 -12.56 15.08
CA ALA A 244 -18.67 -12.85 14.39
C ALA A 244 -17.46 -12.79 15.33
N ILE A 245 -17.41 -11.80 16.23
CA ILE A 245 -16.34 -11.65 17.22
C ILE A 245 -16.31 -12.82 18.22
N ASP A 246 -17.47 -13.25 18.70
CA ASP A 246 -17.55 -14.28 19.75
C ASP A 246 -17.35 -15.70 19.20
N THR A 247 -17.69 -15.94 17.94
CA THR A 247 -17.52 -17.26 17.30
C THR A 247 -16.13 -17.46 16.69
N ASN A 248 -15.39 -16.39 16.40
CA ASN A 248 -14.07 -16.50 15.78
C ASN A 248 -12.94 -16.78 16.80
N ARG A 249 -12.50 -18.04 16.86
CA ARG A 249 -11.42 -18.50 17.76
C ARG A 249 -10.06 -17.84 17.49
N GLN A 250 -9.79 -17.36 16.28
CA GLN A 250 -8.49 -16.75 15.92
C GLN A 250 -8.27 -15.38 16.58
N ILE A 251 -9.35 -14.72 17.01
CA ILE A 251 -9.28 -13.47 17.78
C ILE A 251 -8.59 -13.73 19.11
N GLY A 252 -8.92 -14.82 19.80
CA GLY A 252 -8.32 -15.20 21.08
C GLY A 252 -6.83 -15.57 21.00
N ALA A 253 -6.33 -15.93 19.81
CA ALA A 253 -4.94 -16.31 19.58
C ALA A 253 -3.97 -15.12 19.43
N GLY A 254 -4.49 -13.88 19.34
CA GLY A 254 -3.68 -12.67 19.28
C GLY A 254 -3.97 -11.76 20.47
N PRO A 255 -2.97 -11.38 21.30
CA PRO A 255 -3.21 -10.57 22.49
C PRO A 255 -3.88 -9.22 22.15
N ASP A 256 -3.44 -8.56 21.08
CA ASP A 256 -4.00 -7.26 20.67
C ASP A 256 -5.44 -7.40 20.16
N ARG A 257 -5.72 -8.44 19.35
CA ARG A 257 -7.08 -8.72 18.87
C ARG A 257 -8.02 -9.05 20.02
N LYS A 258 -7.57 -9.85 20.98
CA LYS A 258 -8.32 -10.17 22.19
C LYS A 258 -8.63 -8.91 23.00
N ALA A 259 -7.67 -8.02 23.16
CA ALA A 259 -7.85 -6.77 23.90
C ALA A 259 -8.90 -5.86 23.23
N VAL A 260 -8.83 -5.67 21.90
CA VAL A 260 -9.83 -4.85 21.18
C VAL A 260 -11.21 -5.49 21.21
N ALA A 261 -11.30 -6.81 21.03
CA ALA A 261 -12.58 -7.54 21.14
C ALA A 261 -13.23 -7.37 22.53
N GLN A 262 -12.43 -7.38 23.59
CA GLN A 262 -12.92 -7.15 24.94
C GLN A 262 -13.49 -5.73 25.12
N GLN A 263 -12.82 -4.71 24.58
CA GLN A 263 -13.32 -3.33 24.58
C GLN A 263 -14.67 -3.20 23.86
N ILE A 264 -14.86 -3.92 22.75
CA ILE A 264 -16.14 -3.93 22.02
C ILE A 264 -17.26 -4.56 22.87
N ARG A 265 -16.98 -5.65 23.61
CA ARG A 265 -17.96 -6.26 24.53
C ARG A 265 -18.38 -5.31 25.64
N GLU A 266 -17.43 -4.55 26.19
CA GLU A 266 -17.70 -3.55 27.23
C GLU A 266 -18.60 -2.41 26.71
N LEU A 267 -18.36 -1.94 25.47
CA LEU A 267 -19.22 -0.96 24.80
C LEU A 267 -20.64 -1.50 24.58
N ALA A 268 -20.76 -2.76 24.17
CA ALA A 268 -22.04 -3.42 23.98
C ALA A 268 -22.81 -3.61 25.29
N GLY A 269 -22.12 -3.92 26.39
CA GLY A 269 -22.70 -4.01 27.73
C GLY A 269 -23.22 -2.66 28.24
N SER A 270 -22.44 -1.60 28.05
CA SER A 270 -22.81 -0.24 28.45
C SER A 270 -24.04 0.28 27.68
N SER A 271 -24.19 -0.11 26.41
CA SER A 271 -25.31 0.31 25.56
C SER A 271 -26.66 -0.34 25.91
N ARG A 272 -26.69 -1.37 26.78
CA ARG A 272 -27.94 -2.04 27.22
C ARG A 272 -28.53 -1.47 28.50
N ILE A 273 -27.78 -0.60 29.19
CA ILE A 273 -28.16 -0.06 30.51
C ILE A 273 -28.92 1.29 30.38
N VAL A 274 -28.96 1.87 29.18
CA VAL A 274 -29.68 3.10 28.84
C VAL A 274 -30.89 2.75 27.99
#